data_AF-A0A061GW86-F1
#
_entry.id   AF-A0A061GW86-F1
#
_cell.length_a   1.000
_cell.length_b   1.000
_cell.length_c   1.000
_cell.angle_alpha   90.00
_cell.angle_beta   90.00
_cell.angle_gamma   90.00
#
_symmetry.space_group_name_H-M   'P 1'
#
loop_
_entity.id
_entity.type
_entity.pdbx_description
1 polymer ?
#
loop_
_entity_poly.entity_id
_entity_poly.type
_entity_poly.pdbx_seq_one_letter_code
_entity_poly.pdbx_strand_id
1 'polypeptide(L)'
;MDSGSGELSHMENGDSKALMGKELWNGRTAQNMSTSLLRKKSDPMLVSRVRFQMLRQFLANLQEVILGTKLAVLFPAIPLAIAADFYKFGRPWIFALSLLGLTPLAERVSFLTEQIAYYTGPTVGGLLNATCGNATELIIALFALYQSKIHVLKYSLLGSILSNLLLVLGSSLLCGGLANLKKEQRYDRKQADVNSLLLLLGLLCHMLPLMFRYAAAPGIFVADSTLQLSRASSIVMLVAYVGYIFFQLKTHRQIFESQEEEEDEEKAVIGFWSAFSWLVGMTLIIALLSEYVVGTIEAASESWGISISFISIILIPIVGNAAEHAGAIIFAFKNKLDISLGVAMGSATQISMFAVPLCVVVGWIMGIQMDLDFSLLETGCLALTIIVVAFTLQDGTSHYMKGTVLCLCYTAIAACFFVHKIPAPLDQTNVNLGLKPSSGFSA
;
A
#
# COMPACT_ATOMS: atom_id res chain seq x y z
N MET A 1 -54.67 -12.99 55.77
CA MET A 1 -54.95 -14.42 56.04
C MET A 1 -54.14 -15.22 55.05
N ASP A 2 -53.01 -15.84 55.33
CA ASP A 2 -52.04 -15.91 56.41
C ASP A 2 -50.89 -16.67 55.74
N SER A 3 -49.67 -16.13 55.65
CA SER A 3 -48.57 -16.34 56.61
C SER A 3 -48.38 -17.84 56.93
N GLY A 4 -47.39 -18.50 56.32
CA GLY A 4 -46.06 -18.76 56.90
C GLY A 4 -45.85 -20.29 56.92
N SER A 5 -44.67 -20.90 56.94
CA SER A 5 -43.28 -20.49 57.08
C SER A 5 -42.47 -21.79 57.13
N GLY A 6 -41.22 -21.80 56.68
CA GLY A 6 -40.32 -22.95 56.85
C GLY A 6 -38.95 -22.72 56.21
N GLU A 7 -38.08 -22.03 56.95
CA GLU A 7 -36.68 -21.71 56.64
C GLU A 7 -35.79 -22.97 56.53
N LEU A 8 -34.70 -22.89 55.73
CA LEU A 8 -33.33 -23.01 56.26
C LEU A 8 -32.29 -22.55 55.22
N SER A 9 -31.49 -21.55 55.60
CA SER A 9 -30.24 -21.15 54.96
C SER A 9 -29.06 -21.97 55.51
N HIS A 10 -28.09 -22.37 54.68
CA HIS A 10 -26.65 -22.20 54.95
C HIS A 10 -25.78 -22.58 53.73
N MET A 11 -24.74 -21.77 53.53
CA MET A 11 -23.69 -21.78 52.50
C MET A 11 -22.83 -23.06 52.51
N GLU A 12 -22.33 -23.52 51.35
CA GLU A 12 -20.87 -23.60 51.08
C GLU A 12 -20.53 -23.98 49.63
N ASN A 13 -19.34 -23.54 49.23
CA ASN A 13 -18.68 -23.58 47.92
C ASN A 13 -18.60 -24.95 47.22
N GLY A 14 -18.61 -24.94 45.88
CA GLY A 14 -18.11 -26.05 45.07
C GLY A 14 -18.24 -25.83 43.57
N ASP A 15 -17.16 -25.38 42.94
CA ASP A 15 -16.81 -25.57 41.52
C ASP A 15 -17.69 -24.96 40.42
N SER A 16 -17.53 -23.64 40.23
CA SER A 16 -17.65 -22.99 38.91
C SER A 16 -16.26 -22.74 38.31
N LYS A 17 -15.54 -23.82 37.99
CA LYS A 17 -14.23 -23.77 37.32
C LYS A 17 -14.09 -24.85 36.24
N ALA A 18 -15.09 -24.97 35.38
CA ALA A 18 -15.02 -25.90 34.24
C ALA A 18 -15.91 -25.46 33.06
N LEU A 19 -15.76 -24.21 32.60
CA LEU A 19 -16.24 -23.78 31.27
C LEU A 19 -15.63 -22.43 30.92
N MET A 20 -14.31 -22.44 30.76
CA MET A 20 -13.60 -21.33 30.12
C MET A 20 -12.74 -21.96 29.03
N GLY A 21 -13.43 -22.47 28.01
CA GLY A 21 -12.79 -22.75 26.73
C GLY A 21 -12.21 -21.43 26.23
N LYS A 22 -10.89 -21.39 26.06
CA LYS A 22 -10.22 -20.32 25.31
C LYS A 22 -10.71 -20.40 23.87
N GLU A 23 -11.81 -19.72 23.56
CA GLU A 23 -12.10 -19.30 22.20
C GLU A 23 -10.94 -18.40 21.78
N LEU A 24 -10.17 -18.86 20.79
CA LEU A 24 -9.07 -18.10 20.21
C LEU A 24 -9.70 -17.12 19.21
N TRP A 25 -10.17 -15.99 19.71
CA TRP A 25 -10.83 -14.93 18.92
C TRP A 25 -9.84 -14.30 17.92
N ASN A 26 -9.85 -14.78 16.67
CA ASN A 26 -9.05 -14.25 15.56
C ASN A 26 -9.96 -13.49 14.57
N GLY A 27 -10.30 -12.23 14.88
CA GLY A 27 -10.88 -11.35 13.88
C GLY A 27 -9.83 -10.93 12.85
N ARG A 28 -10.13 -11.14 11.56
CA ARG A 28 -9.25 -10.77 10.43
C ARG A 28 -9.71 -9.44 9.84
N THR A 29 -8.75 -8.57 9.51
CA THR A 29 -9.02 -7.35 8.73
C THR A 29 -8.99 -7.68 7.24
N ALA A 30 -9.67 -6.87 6.43
CA ALA A 30 -9.75 -7.05 4.98
C ALA A 30 -8.39 -7.20 4.28
N GLN A 31 -7.40 -6.43 4.73
CA GLN A 31 -6.03 -6.47 4.20
C GLN A 31 -5.33 -7.81 4.46
N ASN A 32 -5.59 -8.45 5.60
CA ASN A 32 -4.98 -9.74 5.95
C ASN A 32 -5.41 -10.86 4.99
N MET A 33 -6.58 -10.75 4.34
CA MET A 33 -7.15 -11.85 3.57
C MET A 33 -6.73 -11.89 2.09
N SER A 34 -6.19 -10.79 1.54
CA SER A 34 -5.87 -10.65 0.10
C SER A 34 -4.86 -11.69 -0.40
N THR A 35 -3.94 -12.11 0.47
CA THR A 35 -2.82 -12.99 0.14
C THR A 35 -3.15 -14.48 0.23
N SER A 36 -4.11 -14.88 1.07
CA SER A 36 -4.48 -16.29 1.25
C SER A 36 -5.06 -16.93 -0.01
N LEU A 37 -5.65 -16.14 -0.92
CA LEU A 37 -6.29 -16.63 -2.15
C LEU A 37 -5.36 -16.72 -3.37
N LEU A 38 -4.23 -16.02 -3.37
CA LEU A 38 -3.18 -16.22 -4.38
C LEU A 38 -2.40 -17.52 -4.15
N ARG A 39 -2.59 -18.12 -2.98
CA ARG A 39 -2.01 -19.39 -2.59
C ARG A 39 -2.59 -20.55 -3.41
N LYS A 40 -1.71 -21.37 -3.98
CA LYS A 40 -2.02 -22.72 -4.46
C LYS A 40 -1.71 -23.68 -3.30
N LYS A 41 -2.65 -24.57 -2.93
CA LYS A 41 -2.35 -25.65 -1.97
C LYS A 41 -1.19 -26.49 -2.53
N SER A 42 -0.05 -26.47 -1.86
CA SER A 42 1.15 -27.21 -2.24
C SER A 42 0.92 -28.71 -2.01
N ASP A 43 1.02 -29.54 -3.05
CA ASP A 43 0.98 -31.00 -2.87
C ASP A 43 2.24 -31.48 -2.11
N PRO A 44 2.09 -32.15 -0.96
CA PRO A 44 3.21 -32.55 -0.10
C PRO A 44 4.09 -33.67 -0.68
N MET A 45 3.78 -34.16 -1.89
CA MET A 45 4.47 -35.30 -2.51
C MET A 45 5.93 -35.03 -2.87
N LEU A 46 6.30 -33.79 -3.24
CA LEU A 46 7.66 -33.45 -3.68
C LEU A 46 8.70 -33.46 -2.54
N VAL A 47 8.30 -33.09 -1.32
CA VAL A 47 9.19 -32.99 -0.15
C VAL A 47 9.22 -34.28 0.68
N SER A 48 8.35 -35.25 0.38
CA SER A 48 8.27 -36.54 1.09
C SER A 48 9.52 -37.43 0.96
N ARG A 49 10.39 -37.16 -0.04
CA ARG A 49 11.57 -38.00 -0.35
C ARG A 49 12.85 -37.61 0.38
N VAL A 50 12.84 -36.61 1.26
CA VAL A 50 14.05 -36.11 1.94
C VAL A 50 14.26 -36.78 3.31
N ARG A 51 15.42 -37.42 3.49
CA ARG A 51 15.76 -38.22 4.70
C ARG A 51 16.00 -37.39 5.98
N PHE A 52 16.42 -36.13 5.89
CA PHE A 52 16.72 -35.30 7.06
C PHE A 52 15.52 -34.43 7.47
N GLN A 53 15.08 -34.53 8.73
CA GLN A 53 13.89 -33.84 9.24
C GLN A 53 13.99 -32.30 9.17
N MET A 54 15.15 -31.71 9.53
CA MET A 54 15.38 -30.27 9.39
C MET A 54 15.38 -29.80 7.94
N LEU A 55 16.05 -30.54 7.05
CA LEU A 55 16.10 -30.22 5.63
C LEU A 55 14.72 -30.37 4.97
N ARG A 56 13.94 -31.36 5.40
CA ARG A 56 12.55 -31.56 4.97
C ARG A 56 11.64 -30.43 5.43
N GLN A 57 11.77 -29.97 6.68
CA GLN A 57 11.02 -28.82 7.20
C GLN A 57 11.39 -27.54 6.45
N PHE A 58 12.69 -27.31 6.20
CA PHE A 58 13.17 -26.16 5.44
C PHE A 58 12.70 -26.20 3.98
N LEU A 59 12.79 -27.34 3.29
CA LEU A 59 12.31 -27.51 1.92
C LEU A 59 10.79 -27.41 1.80
N ALA A 60 10.04 -27.89 2.80
CA ALA A 60 8.60 -27.70 2.87
C ALA A 60 8.24 -26.21 3.02
N ASN A 61 8.93 -25.50 3.92
CA ASN A 61 8.76 -24.06 4.08
C ASN A 61 9.17 -23.29 2.82
N LEU A 62 10.25 -23.69 2.16
CA LEU A 62 10.73 -23.10 0.91
C LEU A 62 9.70 -23.27 -0.22
N GLN A 63 9.13 -24.48 -0.35
CA GLN A 63 8.09 -24.76 -1.33
C GLN A 63 6.84 -23.91 -1.04
N GLU A 64 6.38 -23.86 0.21
CA GLU A 64 5.18 -23.11 0.58
C GLU A 64 5.37 -21.60 0.40
N VAL A 65 6.53 -21.07 0.80
CA VAL A 65 6.83 -19.64 0.68
C VAL A 65 7.05 -19.24 -0.77
N ILE A 66 7.89 -19.95 -1.54
CA ILE A 66 8.27 -19.50 -2.88
C ILE A 66 7.33 -20.04 -3.97
N LEU A 67 6.99 -21.33 -3.93
CA LEU A 67 6.20 -21.99 -4.99
C LEU A 67 4.70 -22.00 -4.69
N GLY A 68 4.29 -21.56 -3.50
CA GLY A 68 2.89 -21.51 -3.09
C GLY A 68 2.07 -20.41 -3.77
N THR A 69 2.66 -19.50 -4.54
CA THR A 69 1.95 -18.38 -5.20
C THR A 69 1.87 -18.55 -6.71
N LYS A 70 0.77 -18.09 -7.33
CA LYS A 70 0.69 -18.00 -8.80
C LYS A 70 1.75 -17.07 -9.40
N LEU A 71 2.26 -16.14 -8.60
CA LEU A 71 3.36 -15.24 -8.98
C LEU A 71 4.75 -15.91 -8.90
N ALA A 72 4.82 -17.21 -8.56
CA ALA A 72 6.07 -17.96 -8.47
C ALA A 72 6.89 -17.88 -9.78
N VAL A 73 6.21 -17.73 -10.92
CA VAL A 73 6.80 -17.58 -12.25
C VAL A 73 7.72 -16.35 -12.35
N LEU A 74 7.52 -15.33 -11.52
CA LEU A 74 8.32 -14.10 -11.52
C LEU A 74 9.55 -14.15 -10.61
N PHE A 75 9.65 -15.12 -9.68
CA PHE A 75 10.82 -15.23 -8.79
C PHE A 75 12.17 -15.36 -9.51
N PRO A 76 12.29 -16.05 -10.67
CA PRO A 76 13.54 -16.07 -11.42
C PRO A 76 14.06 -14.68 -11.81
N ALA A 77 13.21 -13.65 -11.86
CA ALA A 77 13.63 -12.27 -12.14
C ALA A 77 14.58 -11.72 -11.05
N ILE A 78 14.47 -12.20 -9.80
CA ILE A 78 15.30 -11.75 -8.66
C ILE A 78 16.79 -12.12 -8.88
N PRO A 79 17.18 -13.41 -9.00
CA PRO A 79 18.57 -13.75 -9.27
C PRO A 79 19.05 -13.23 -10.63
N LEU A 80 18.16 -13.08 -11.61
CA LEU A 80 18.51 -12.48 -12.90
C LEU A 80 18.85 -10.99 -12.77
N ALA A 81 18.13 -10.22 -11.94
CA ALA A 81 18.44 -8.83 -11.67
C ALA A 81 19.81 -8.68 -10.98
N ILE A 82 20.09 -9.52 -9.97
CA ILE A 82 21.37 -9.54 -9.25
C ILE A 82 22.51 -9.93 -10.20
N ALA A 83 22.31 -10.97 -11.02
CA ALA A 83 23.30 -11.37 -12.02
C ALA A 83 23.52 -10.27 -13.06
N ALA A 84 22.46 -9.61 -13.54
CA ALA A 84 22.54 -8.52 -14.49
C ALA A 84 23.37 -7.34 -13.94
N ASP A 85 23.22 -7.00 -12.65
CA ASP A 85 24.05 -5.99 -11.99
C ASP A 85 25.52 -6.44 -11.87
N PHE A 86 25.75 -7.68 -11.42
CA PHE A 86 27.10 -8.23 -11.26
C PHE A 86 27.89 -8.29 -12.58
N TYR A 87 27.24 -8.67 -13.68
CA TYR A 87 27.83 -8.71 -15.02
C TYR A 87 27.77 -7.36 -15.76
N LYS A 88 27.29 -6.29 -15.11
CA LYS A 88 27.14 -4.94 -15.69
C LYS A 88 26.35 -4.95 -17.01
N PHE A 89 25.25 -5.70 -17.03
CA PHE A 89 24.31 -5.71 -18.14
C PHE A 89 23.61 -4.34 -18.29
N GLY A 90 22.84 -4.15 -19.36
CA GLY A 90 22.20 -2.86 -19.62
C GLY A 90 21.32 -2.40 -18.45
N ARG A 91 21.55 -1.18 -17.95
CA ARG A 91 20.77 -0.56 -16.85
C ARG A 91 19.24 -0.65 -17.04
N PRO A 92 18.66 -0.45 -18.24
CA PRO A 92 17.22 -0.62 -18.46
C PRO A 92 16.72 -2.04 -18.18
N TRP A 93 17.55 -3.05 -18.42
CA TRP A 93 17.22 -4.45 -18.13
C TRP A 93 17.29 -4.75 -16.63
N ILE A 94 18.28 -4.20 -15.92
CA ILE A 94 18.35 -4.27 -14.46
C ILE A 94 17.08 -3.67 -13.85
N PHE A 95 16.63 -2.51 -14.35
CA PHE A 95 15.39 -1.88 -13.95
C PHE A 95 14.17 -2.80 -14.14
N ALA A 96 13.99 -3.34 -15.35
CA ALA A 96 12.86 -4.22 -15.68
C ALA A 96 12.84 -5.51 -14.84
N LEU A 97 13.99 -6.17 -14.71
CA LEU A 97 14.12 -7.40 -13.93
C LEU A 97 13.87 -7.15 -12.44
N SER A 98 14.36 -6.02 -11.91
CA SER A 98 14.12 -5.64 -10.52
C SER A 98 12.65 -5.36 -10.25
N LEU A 99 11.95 -4.63 -11.15
CA LEU A 99 10.50 -4.45 -11.04
C LEU A 99 9.74 -5.77 -11.07
N LEU A 100 10.06 -6.66 -12.02
CA LEU A 100 9.42 -7.98 -12.09
C LEU A 100 9.70 -8.84 -10.85
N GLY A 101 10.89 -8.72 -10.26
CA GLY A 101 11.27 -9.42 -9.03
C GLY A 101 10.56 -8.88 -7.78
N LEU A 102 10.23 -7.59 -7.75
CA LEU A 102 9.48 -6.98 -6.64
C LEU A 102 8.03 -7.46 -6.56
N THR A 103 7.38 -7.74 -7.70
CA THR A 103 5.99 -8.21 -7.75
C THR A 103 5.70 -9.43 -6.86
N PRO A 104 6.41 -10.57 -6.99
CA PRO A 104 6.19 -11.70 -6.11
C PRO A 104 6.67 -11.44 -4.67
N LEU A 105 7.69 -10.60 -4.46
CA LEU A 105 8.20 -10.31 -3.12
C LEU A 105 7.18 -9.52 -2.28
N ALA A 106 6.53 -8.52 -2.87
CA ALA A 106 5.50 -7.72 -2.22
C ALA A 106 4.35 -8.62 -1.70
N GLU A 107 3.90 -9.54 -2.54
CA GLU A 107 2.87 -10.52 -2.18
C GLU A 107 3.29 -11.41 -1.01
N ARG A 108 4.53 -11.89 -1.03
CA ARG A 108 5.05 -12.81 -0.01
C ARG A 108 5.31 -12.14 1.32
N VAL A 109 5.75 -10.88 1.31
CA VAL A 109 5.87 -10.08 2.54
C VAL A 109 4.51 -9.95 3.21
N SER A 110 3.47 -9.57 2.46
CA SER A 110 2.11 -9.48 2.99
C SER A 110 1.59 -10.83 3.52
N PHE A 111 1.86 -11.95 2.82
CA PHE A 111 1.55 -13.30 3.32
C PHE A 111 2.28 -13.64 4.63
N LEU A 112 3.58 -13.37 4.72
CA LEU A 112 4.38 -13.67 5.92
C LEU A 112 3.95 -12.82 7.11
N THR A 113 3.58 -11.57 6.87
CA THR A 113 2.97 -10.66 7.85
C THR A 113 1.65 -11.23 8.37
N GLU A 114 0.80 -11.78 7.50
CA GLU A 114 -0.41 -12.49 7.91
C GLU A 114 -0.08 -13.71 8.78
N GLN A 115 0.90 -14.54 8.37
CA GLN A 115 1.33 -15.72 9.14
C GLN A 115 1.80 -15.35 10.56
N ILE A 116 2.51 -14.24 10.71
CA ILE A 116 2.95 -13.73 12.01
C ILE A 116 1.76 -13.22 12.83
N ALA A 117 0.78 -12.58 12.18
CA ALA A 117 -0.41 -12.03 12.85
C ALA A 117 -1.22 -13.11 13.61
N TYR A 118 -1.25 -14.36 13.13
CA TYR A 118 -1.88 -15.49 13.83
C TYR A 118 -1.27 -15.78 15.22
N TYR A 119 -0.02 -15.42 15.44
CA TYR A 119 0.69 -15.66 16.71
C TYR A 119 0.75 -14.43 17.62
N THR A 120 0.59 -13.23 17.07
CA THR A 120 0.78 -11.96 17.82
C THR A 120 -0.52 -11.34 18.32
N GLY A 121 -1.67 -11.89 17.93
CA GLY A 121 -3.00 -11.40 18.30
C GLY A 121 -3.45 -10.17 17.48
N PRO A 122 -4.72 -9.75 17.61
CA PRO A 122 -5.35 -8.82 16.67
C PRO A 122 -4.69 -7.43 16.61
N THR A 123 -4.29 -6.87 17.76
CA THR A 123 -3.70 -5.51 17.79
C THR A 123 -2.30 -5.48 17.20
N VAL A 124 -1.41 -6.38 17.63
CA VAL A 124 -0.03 -6.43 17.11
C VAL A 124 -0.04 -6.91 15.66
N GLY A 125 -0.88 -7.89 15.31
CA GLY A 125 -1.06 -8.36 13.95
C GLY A 125 -1.59 -7.28 13.03
N GLY A 126 -2.57 -6.48 13.48
CA GLY A 126 -3.08 -5.34 12.72
C GLY A 126 -2.04 -4.25 12.48
N LEU A 127 -1.20 -3.94 13.49
CA LEU A 127 -0.10 -2.98 13.33
C LEU A 127 1.00 -3.51 12.38
N LEU A 128 1.34 -4.79 12.51
CA LEU A 128 2.29 -5.47 11.62
C LEU A 128 1.78 -5.42 10.18
N ASN A 129 0.49 -5.68 9.97
CA ASN A 129 -0.14 -5.60 8.66
C ASN A 129 -0.14 -4.18 8.10
N ALA A 130 -0.48 -3.19 8.90
CA ALA A 130 -0.49 -1.79 8.47
C ALA A 130 0.90 -1.29 8.04
N THR A 131 1.97 -1.84 8.64
CA THR A 131 3.36 -1.45 8.34
C THR A 131 3.95 -2.30 7.21
N CYS A 132 3.88 -3.62 7.32
CA CYS A 132 4.51 -4.54 6.39
C CYS A 132 3.71 -4.74 5.09
N GLY A 133 2.39 -4.50 5.10
CA GLY A 133 1.55 -4.59 3.90
C GLY A 133 1.99 -3.62 2.80
N ASN A 134 2.44 -2.42 3.18
CA ASN A 134 2.98 -1.40 2.28
C ASN A 134 4.52 -1.27 2.36
N ALA A 135 5.20 -2.34 2.80
CA ALA A 135 6.66 -2.29 2.99
C ALA A 135 7.39 -2.02 1.68
N THR A 136 6.92 -2.60 0.57
CA THR A 136 7.55 -2.44 -0.74
C THR A 136 7.58 -0.98 -1.18
N GLU A 137 6.44 -0.30 -1.08
CA GLU A 137 6.25 1.11 -1.42
C GLU A 137 7.12 2.00 -0.52
N LEU A 138 7.09 1.73 0.80
CA LEU A 138 7.86 2.50 1.77
C LEU A 138 9.36 2.33 1.54
N ILE A 139 9.84 1.12 1.26
CA ILE A 139 11.26 0.84 1.01
C ILE A 139 11.72 1.55 -0.26
N ILE A 140 10.96 1.44 -1.37
CA ILE A 140 11.27 2.17 -2.61
C ILE A 140 11.33 3.69 -2.36
N ALA A 141 10.36 4.22 -1.61
CA ALA A 141 10.31 5.64 -1.27
C ALA A 141 11.50 6.08 -0.41
N LEU A 142 11.92 5.27 0.57
CA LEU A 142 13.07 5.55 1.41
C LEU A 142 14.40 5.49 0.65
N PHE A 143 14.55 4.56 -0.30
CA PHE A 143 15.73 4.55 -1.18
C PHE A 143 15.75 5.75 -2.13
N ALA A 144 14.59 6.13 -2.68
CA ALA A 144 14.47 7.35 -3.47
C ALA A 144 14.82 8.60 -2.64
N LEU A 145 14.40 8.66 -1.37
CA LEU A 145 14.78 9.72 -0.44
C LEU A 145 16.29 9.74 -0.20
N TYR A 146 16.88 8.58 0.10
CA TYR A 146 18.31 8.43 0.36
C TYR A 146 19.17 8.86 -0.84
N GLN A 147 18.73 8.53 -2.05
CA GLN A 147 19.38 8.97 -3.29
C GLN A 147 18.98 10.41 -3.71
N SER A 148 18.25 11.16 -2.87
CA SER A 148 17.77 12.52 -3.15
C SER A 148 16.88 12.65 -4.40
N LYS A 149 16.24 11.56 -4.82
CA LYS A 149 15.29 11.50 -5.95
C LYS A 149 13.87 11.83 -5.50
N ILE A 150 13.68 13.06 -5.02
CA ILE A 150 12.42 13.52 -4.42
C ILE A 150 11.22 13.39 -5.37
N HIS A 151 11.41 13.64 -6.67
CA HIS A 151 10.35 13.46 -7.66
C HIS A 151 9.91 11.99 -7.78
N VAL A 152 10.86 11.06 -7.83
CA VAL A 152 10.57 9.61 -7.88
C VAL A 152 9.78 9.19 -6.65
N LEU A 153 10.20 9.63 -5.47
CA LEU A 153 9.51 9.39 -4.20
C LEU A 153 8.07 9.92 -4.20
N LYS A 154 7.89 11.21 -4.53
CA LYS A 154 6.57 11.86 -4.55
C LYS A 154 5.64 11.13 -5.53
N TYR A 155 6.12 10.87 -6.74
CA TYR A 155 5.33 10.22 -7.78
C TYR A 155 5.02 8.76 -7.45
N SER A 156 5.93 7.99 -6.85
CA SER A 156 5.66 6.61 -6.47
C SER A 156 4.60 6.51 -5.37
N LEU A 157 4.68 7.36 -4.33
CA LEU A 157 3.69 7.35 -3.25
C LEU A 157 2.32 7.85 -3.72
N LEU A 158 2.28 8.95 -4.47
CA LEU A 158 1.03 9.45 -5.05
C LEU A 158 0.40 8.43 -6.00
N GLY A 159 1.21 7.86 -6.88
CA GLY A 159 0.78 6.84 -7.82
C GLY A 159 0.21 5.61 -7.14
N SER A 160 0.74 5.24 -5.97
CA SER A 160 0.20 4.14 -5.16
C SER A 160 -1.19 4.45 -4.61
N ILE A 161 -1.42 5.68 -4.12
CA ILE A 161 -2.76 6.13 -3.71
C ILE A 161 -3.73 6.10 -4.91
N LEU A 162 -3.32 6.64 -6.07
CA LEU A 162 -4.14 6.65 -7.28
C LEU A 162 -4.45 5.24 -7.80
N SER A 163 -3.45 4.35 -7.78
CA SER A 163 -3.58 2.95 -8.16
C SER A 163 -4.61 2.24 -7.28
N ASN A 164 -4.50 2.37 -5.96
CA ASN A 164 -5.42 1.69 -5.06
C ASN A 164 -6.86 2.22 -5.18
N LEU A 165 -7.02 3.54 -5.28
CA LEU A 165 -8.34 4.17 -5.35
C LEU A 165 -9.03 4.02 -6.72
N LEU A 166 -8.30 4.04 -7.83
CA LEU A 166 -8.91 3.98 -9.16
C LEU A 166 -8.70 2.64 -9.85
N LEU A 167 -7.47 2.13 -9.89
CA LEU A 167 -7.15 0.90 -10.61
C LEU A 167 -7.64 -0.32 -9.83
N VAL A 168 -7.22 -0.49 -8.58
CA VAL A 168 -7.56 -1.66 -7.76
C VAL A 168 -9.05 -1.68 -7.45
N LEU A 169 -9.58 -0.60 -6.88
CA LEU A 169 -11.01 -0.49 -6.60
C LEU A 169 -11.84 -0.56 -7.88
N GLY A 170 -11.47 0.18 -8.94
CA GLY A 170 -12.21 0.20 -10.20
C GLY A 170 -12.28 -1.15 -10.87
N SER A 171 -11.15 -1.85 -11.00
CA SER A 171 -11.11 -3.20 -11.57
C SER A 171 -11.86 -4.20 -10.70
N SER A 172 -11.81 -4.07 -9.37
CA SER A 172 -12.57 -4.91 -8.46
C SER A 172 -14.08 -4.73 -8.62
N LEU A 173 -14.58 -3.49 -8.66
CA LEU A 173 -16.01 -3.21 -8.88
C LEU A 173 -16.45 -3.60 -10.31
N LEU A 174 -15.58 -3.44 -11.30
CA LEU A 174 -15.84 -3.85 -12.68
C LEU A 174 -15.97 -5.37 -12.77
N CYS A 175 -14.95 -6.10 -12.34
CA CYS A 175 -14.90 -7.55 -12.38
C CYS A 175 -15.97 -8.19 -11.49
N GLY A 176 -16.15 -7.70 -10.26
CA GLY A 176 -17.19 -8.15 -9.34
C GLY A 176 -18.59 -7.92 -9.91
N GLY A 177 -18.82 -6.74 -10.49
CA GLY A 177 -20.09 -6.39 -11.15
C GLY A 177 -20.37 -7.26 -12.39
N LEU A 178 -19.34 -7.53 -13.20
CA LEU A 178 -19.45 -8.41 -14.39
C LEU A 178 -19.77 -9.86 -14.00
N ALA A 179 -19.09 -10.38 -12.98
CA ALA A 179 -19.32 -11.73 -12.48
C ALA A 179 -20.71 -11.91 -11.86
N ASN A 180 -21.24 -10.85 -11.26
CA ASN A 180 -22.51 -10.86 -10.54
C ASN A 180 -23.60 -10.03 -11.25
N LEU A 181 -23.63 -10.05 -12.59
CA LEU A 181 -24.55 -9.23 -13.42
C LEU A 181 -26.04 -9.33 -13.03
N LYS A 182 -26.46 -10.47 -12.47
CA LYS A 182 -27.85 -10.78 -12.11
C LYS A 182 -28.18 -10.47 -10.64
N LYS A 183 -27.22 -10.02 -9.84
CA LYS A 183 -27.36 -9.75 -8.41
C LYS A 183 -27.00 -8.30 -8.12
N GLU A 184 -27.81 -7.64 -7.31
CA GLU A 184 -27.42 -6.34 -6.76
C GLU A 184 -26.35 -6.58 -5.69
N GLN A 185 -25.15 -6.04 -5.90
CA GLN A 185 -24.07 -6.16 -4.92
C GLN A 185 -24.14 -4.97 -3.95
N ARG A 186 -24.28 -5.27 -2.66
CA ARG A 186 -24.27 -4.28 -1.58
C ARG A 186 -23.04 -4.48 -0.70
N TYR A 187 -22.61 -3.41 -0.04
CA TYR A 187 -21.49 -3.42 0.90
C TYR A 187 -21.78 -2.45 2.07
N ASP A 188 -21.20 -2.71 3.24
CA ASP A 188 -21.23 -1.81 4.38
C ASP A 188 -20.31 -0.61 4.13
N ARG A 189 -20.88 0.57 4.25
CA ARG A 189 -20.20 1.83 3.97
C ARG A 189 -19.35 2.33 5.12
N LYS A 190 -19.55 1.85 6.35
CA LYS A 190 -18.88 2.41 7.54
C LYS A 190 -17.36 2.45 7.39
N GLN A 191 -16.75 1.37 6.89
CA GLN A 191 -15.30 1.33 6.65
C GLN A 191 -14.88 2.27 5.51
N ALA A 192 -15.66 2.36 4.44
CA ALA A 192 -15.39 3.24 3.32
C ALA A 192 -15.50 4.73 3.72
N ASP A 193 -16.48 5.08 4.55
CA ASP A 193 -16.72 6.45 5.01
C ASP A 193 -15.56 6.92 5.92
N VAL A 194 -15.09 6.09 6.86
CA VAL A 194 -13.94 6.43 7.72
C VAL A 194 -12.66 6.64 6.91
N ASN A 195 -12.39 5.75 5.94
CA ASN A 195 -11.22 5.89 5.06
C ASN A 195 -11.34 7.14 4.17
N SER A 196 -12.53 7.42 3.61
CA SER A 196 -12.76 8.62 2.79
C SER A 196 -12.51 9.90 3.57
N LEU A 197 -12.93 9.95 4.85
CA LEU A 197 -12.71 11.11 5.71
C LEU A 197 -11.21 11.35 5.98
N LEU A 198 -10.45 10.28 6.22
CA LEU A 198 -9.00 10.36 6.40
C LEU A 198 -8.27 10.77 5.12
N LEU A 199 -8.69 10.25 3.97
CA LEU A 199 -8.14 10.65 2.67
C LEU A 199 -8.43 12.13 2.37
N LEU A 200 -9.62 12.63 2.71
CA LEU A 200 -9.95 14.07 2.60
C LEU A 200 -9.09 14.93 3.53
N LEU A 201 -8.81 14.46 4.75
CA LEU A 201 -7.88 15.14 5.65
C LEU A 201 -6.45 15.16 5.07
N GLY A 202 -5.97 14.04 4.52
CA GLY A 202 -4.70 13.96 3.83
C GLY A 202 -4.64 14.93 2.65
N LEU A 203 -5.70 14.98 1.82
CA LEU A 203 -5.82 15.92 0.71
C LEU A 203 -5.71 17.37 1.17
N LEU A 204 -6.39 17.76 2.27
CA LEU A 204 -6.27 19.08 2.84
C LEU A 204 -4.81 19.40 3.21
N CYS A 205 -4.12 18.45 3.85
CA CYS A 205 -2.71 18.58 4.24
C CYS A 205 -1.76 18.72 3.04
N HIS A 206 -2.07 18.13 1.89
CA HIS A 206 -1.34 18.32 0.62
C HIS A 206 -1.67 19.65 -0.07
N MET A 207 -2.95 20.03 -0.08
CA MET A 207 -3.42 21.25 -0.73
C MET A 207 -2.90 22.51 -0.05
N LEU A 208 -2.73 22.52 1.28
CA LEU A 208 -2.32 23.72 2.02
C LEU A 208 -0.92 24.22 1.63
N PRO A 209 0.16 23.41 1.60
CA PRO A 209 1.46 23.81 1.08
C PRO A 209 1.42 24.33 -0.36
N LEU A 210 0.68 23.65 -1.23
CA LEU A 210 0.49 24.07 -2.63
C LEU A 210 -0.17 25.45 -2.73
N MET A 211 -1.30 25.65 -2.04
CA MET A 211 -2.04 26.90 -2.04
C MET A 211 -1.23 28.04 -1.42
N PHE A 212 -0.47 27.74 -0.37
CA PHE A 212 0.44 28.71 0.24
C PHE A 212 1.49 29.20 -0.75
N ARG A 213 2.10 28.29 -1.53
CA ARG A 213 3.06 28.66 -2.59
C ARG A 213 2.46 29.59 -3.65
N TYR A 214 1.20 29.39 -4.02
CA TYR A 214 0.51 30.27 -5.00
C TYR A 214 0.01 31.59 -4.41
N ALA A 215 -0.35 31.61 -3.13
CA ALA A 215 -0.83 32.81 -2.44
C ALA A 215 0.32 33.75 -2.03
N ALA A 216 1.51 33.21 -1.77
CA ALA A 216 2.67 34.01 -1.37
C ALA A 216 3.36 34.68 -2.58
N ALA A 217 3.79 35.93 -2.42
CA ALA A 217 4.59 36.63 -3.43
C ALA A 217 5.93 35.89 -3.63
N PRO A 218 6.45 35.79 -4.87
CA PRO A 218 7.66 35.02 -5.16
C PRO A 218 8.86 35.56 -4.36
N GLY A 219 9.51 34.68 -3.58
CA GLY A 219 10.67 35.01 -2.76
C GLY A 219 11.21 33.80 -1.98
N ILE A 220 12.44 33.90 -1.47
CA ILE A 220 13.17 32.83 -0.76
C ILE A 220 12.38 32.34 0.48
N PHE A 221 11.71 33.25 1.19
CA PHE A 221 10.91 32.92 2.37
C PHE A 221 9.73 31.96 2.10
N VAL A 222 9.28 31.84 0.85
CA VAL A 222 8.14 30.97 0.49
C VAL A 222 8.53 29.49 0.55
N ALA A 223 9.74 29.13 0.12
CA ALA A 223 10.20 27.74 0.13
C ALA A 223 10.35 27.21 1.56
N ASP A 224 11.01 27.98 2.44
CA ASP A 224 11.17 27.61 3.85
C ASP A 224 9.83 27.48 4.58
N SER A 225 8.91 28.41 4.32
CA SER A 225 7.57 28.39 4.90
C SER A 225 6.73 27.21 4.39
N THR A 226 6.84 26.86 3.11
CA THR A 226 6.17 25.68 2.51
C THR A 226 6.68 24.39 3.13
N LEU A 227 7.98 24.28 3.37
CA LEU A 227 8.59 23.13 4.03
C LEU A 227 8.17 23.03 5.50
N GLN A 228 8.14 24.14 6.24
CA GLN A 228 7.63 24.17 7.62
C GLN A 228 6.16 23.75 7.70
N LEU A 229 5.33 24.26 6.80
CA LEU A 229 3.93 23.88 6.70
C LEU A 229 3.78 22.38 6.37
N SER A 230 4.60 21.86 5.46
CA SER A 230 4.63 20.43 5.12
C SER A 230 5.00 19.55 6.31
N ARG A 231 5.96 19.96 7.14
CA ARG A 231 6.35 19.27 8.38
C ARG A 231 5.22 19.30 9.41
N ALA A 232 4.58 20.44 9.61
CA ALA A 232 3.44 20.58 10.52
C ALA A 232 2.27 19.70 10.07
N SER A 233 1.91 19.75 8.78
CA SER A 233 0.88 18.89 8.18
C SER A 233 1.22 17.41 8.33
N SER A 234 2.49 17.02 8.18
CA SER A 234 2.92 15.63 8.36
C SER A 234 2.72 15.14 9.79
N ILE A 235 2.98 15.97 10.80
CA ILE A 235 2.71 15.64 12.21
C ILE A 235 1.20 15.45 12.43
N VAL A 236 0.35 16.34 11.88
CA VAL A 236 -1.11 16.22 11.96
C VAL A 236 -1.59 14.90 11.34
N MET A 237 -1.08 14.56 10.16
CA MET A 237 -1.44 13.31 9.47
C MET A 237 -1.03 12.07 10.29
N LEU A 238 0.18 12.04 10.84
CA LEU A 238 0.65 10.93 11.67
C LEU A 238 -0.15 10.79 12.97
N VAL A 239 -0.49 11.90 13.64
CA VAL A 239 -1.36 11.88 14.83
C VAL A 239 -2.75 11.35 14.49
N ALA A 240 -3.33 11.81 13.38
CA ALA A 240 -4.61 11.31 12.89
C ALA A 240 -4.54 9.80 12.55
N TYR A 241 -3.43 9.34 11.97
CA TYR A 241 -3.21 7.92 11.67
C TYR A 241 -3.08 7.07 12.94
N VAL A 242 -2.38 7.54 13.98
CA VAL A 242 -2.34 6.84 15.28
C VAL A 242 -3.74 6.75 15.90
N GLY A 243 -4.52 7.84 15.82
CA GLY A 243 -5.93 7.85 16.23
C GLY A 243 -6.77 6.84 15.42
N TYR A 244 -6.55 6.76 14.11
CA TYR A 244 -7.18 5.79 13.23
C TYR A 244 -6.81 4.34 13.60
N ILE A 245 -5.55 4.03 13.84
CA ILE A 245 -5.11 2.68 14.27
C ILE A 245 -5.75 2.31 15.61
N PHE A 246 -5.84 3.25 16.56
CA PHE A 246 -6.55 3.01 17.82
C PHE A 246 -8.06 2.77 17.60
N PHE A 247 -8.68 3.53 16.70
CA PHE A 247 -10.06 3.35 16.30
C PHE A 247 -10.31 1.98 15.67
N GLN A 248 -9.46 1.60 14.71
CA GLN A 248 -9.54 0.36 13.94
C GLN A 248 -9.29 -0.88 14.80
N LEU A 249 -8.28 -0.86 15.68
CA LEU A 249 -7.84 -2.06 16.39
C LEU A 249 -8.49 -2.23 17.77
N LYS A 250 -9.04 -1.17 18.36
CA LYS A 250 -9.53 -1.19 19.74
C LYS A 250 -10.99 -0.75 19.89
N THR A 251 -11.33 0.48 19.52
CA THR A 251 -12.67 1.02 19.88
C THR A 251 -13.77 0.56 18.94
N HIS A 252 -13.48 0.44 17.64
CA HIS A 252 -14.47 0.12 16.60
C HIS A 252 -14.03 -1.05 15.72
N ARG A 253 -13.35 -2.03 16.32
CA ARG A 253 -12.84 -3.22 15.64
C ARG A 253 -13.89 -3.94 14.78
N GLN A 254 -15.12 -4.01 15.29
CA GLN A 254 -16.31 -4.55 14.63
C GLN A 254 -16.68 -3.87 13.29
N ILE A 255 -16.20 -2.65 13.00
CA ILE A 255 -16.39 -2.00 11.70
C ILE A 255 -15.41 -2.55 10.64
N PHE A 256 -14.27 -3.10 11.07
CA PHE A 256 -13.17 -3.52 10.20
C PHE A 256 -12.94 -5.03 10.19
N GLU A 257 -13.59 -5.76 11.11
CA GLU A 257 -13.70 -7.22 11.08
C GLU A 257 -14.76 -7.60 10.06
N SER A 258 -14.36 -8.33 9.02
CA SER A 258 -15.31 -8.92 8.09
C SER A 258 -16.14 -9.99 8.80
N GLN A 259 -17.45 -9.95 8.64
CA GLN A 259 -18.34 -11.02 9.08
C GLN A 259 -18.14 -12.23 8.15
N GLU A 260 -17.36 -13.22 8.57
CA GLU A 260 -17.39 -14.53 7.92
C GLU A 260 -18.37 -15.44 8.65
N GLU A 261 -19.30 -16.02 7.90
CA GLU A 261 -19.98 -17.27 8.24
C GLU A 261 -18.97 -18.41 8.07
N GLU A 262 -18.71 -19.15 9.15
CA GLU A 262 -18.11 -20.50 9.25
C GLU A 262 -17.46 -21.11 7.98
N GLU A 263 -16.46 -20.48 7.37
CA GLU A 263 -15.54 -21.15 6.43
C GLU A 263 -14.25 -21.50 7.20
N ASP A 264 -13.86 -22.78 7.16
CA ASP A 264 -12.74 -23.44 7.86
C ASP A 264 -11.69 -22.48 8.45
N GLU A 265 -11.53 -22.48 9.78
CA GLU A 265 -10.45 -21.76 10.49
C GLU A 265 -9.09 -22.01 9.82
N GLU A 266 -8.66 -21.14 8.91
CA GLU A 266 -7.33 -21.30 8.31
C GLU A 266 -6.29 -21.10 9.41
N LYS A 267 -5.61 -22.19 9.78
CA LYS A 267 -4.53 -22.17 10.76
C LYS A 267 -3.25 -21.67 10.08
N ALA A 268 -2.38 -21.06 10.88
CA ALA A 268 -1.03 -20.69 10.44
C ALA A 268 -0.33 -21.91 9.86
N VAL A 269 0.16 -21.78 8.62
CA VAL A 269 0.80 -22.87 7.87
C VAL A 269 2.27 -22.98 8.23
N ILE A 270 2.88 -21.86 8.63
CA ILE A 270 4.30 -21.74 8.94
C ILE A 270 4.47 -21.27 10.38
N GLY A 271 5.42 -21.87 11.10
CA GLY A 271 5.73 -21.45 12.48
C GLY A 271 6.29 -20.03 12.57
N PHE A 272 5.99 -19.34 13.68
CA PHE A 272 6.36 -17.94 13.94
C PHE A 272 7.81 -17.58 13.56
N TRP A 273 8.81 -18.30 14.08
CA TRP A 273 10.22 -18.01 13.84
C TRP A 273 10.64 -18.18 12.38
N SER A 274 10.00 -19.12 11.68
CA SER A 274 10.22 -19.31 10.25
C SER A 274 9.58 -18.17 9.46
N ALA A 275 8.33 -17.80 9.78
CA ALA A 275 7.67 -16.67 9.13
C ALA A 275 8.45 -15.35 9.33
N PHE A 276 8.93 -15.10 10.56
CA PHE A 276 9.76 -13.95 10.88
C PHE A 276 11.09 -13.94 10.12
N SER A 277 11.81 -15.07 10.08
CA SER A 277 13.07 -15.18 9.34
C SER A 277 12.88 -14.94 7.84
N TRP A 278 11.80 -15.50 7.26
CA TRP A 278 11.46 -15.26 5.85
C TRP A 278 11.06 -13.82 5.60
N LEU A 279 10.32 -13.18 6.52
CA LEU A 279 9.92 -11.78 6.39
C LEU A 279 11.15 -10.88 6.31
N VAL A 280 12.11 -11.07 7.22
CA VAL A 280 13.37 -10.31 7.21
C VAL A 280 14.14 -10.57 5.92
N GLY A 281 14.28 -11.84 5.51
CA GLY A 281 14.99 -12.21 4.27
C GLY A 281 14.37 -11.56 3.02
N MET A 282 13.05 -11.63 2.86
CA MET A 282 12.36 -11.00 1.71
C MET A 282 12.46 -9.48 1.76
N THR A 283 12.37 -8.88 2.95
CA THR A 283 12.53 -7.42 3.11
C THR A 283 13.92 -6.95 2.68
N LEU A 284 14.98 -7.71 3.00
CA LEU A 284 16.34 -7.40 2.54
C LEU A 284 16.48 -7.51 1.02
N ILE A 285 15.85 -8.50 0.39
CA ILE A 285 15.85 -8.63 -1.07
C ILE A 285 15.07 -7.49 -1.72
N ILE A 286 13.91 -7.11 -1.16
CA ILE A 286 13.15 -5.93 -1.60
C ILE A 286 14.00 -4.68 -1.50
N ALA A 287 14.75 -4.49 -0.40
CA ALA A 287 15.65 -3.36 -0.23
C ALA A 287 16.72 -3.31 -1.35
N LEU A 288 17.37 -4.44 -1.63
CA LEU A 288 18.35 -4.55 -2.71
C LEU A 288 17.75 -4.26 -4.10
N LEU A 289 16.59 -4.85 -4.43
CA LEU A 289 15.93 -4.57 -5.71
C LEU A 289 15.39 -3.13 -5.78
N SER A 290 14.98 -2.54 -4.66
CA SER A 290 14.53 -1.14 -4.61
C SER A 290 15.68 -0.18 -4.89
N GLU A 291 16.88 -0.46 -4.36
CA GLU A 291 18.09 0.28 -4.70
C GLU A 291 18.38 0.22 -6.21
N TYR A 292 18.25 -0.95 -6.83
CA TYR A 292 18.41 -1.12 -8.28
C TYR A 292 17.34 -0.35 -9.07
N VAL A 293 16.06 -0.46 -8.71
CA VAL A 293 14.95 0.26 -9.37
C VAL A 293 15.21 1.77 -9.32
N VAL A 294 15.49 2.31 -8.13
CA VAL A 294 15.75 3.74 -7.95
C VAL A 294 17.02 4.14 -8.70
N GLY A 295 18.10 3.35 -8.63
CA GLY A 295 19.39 3.67 -9.25
C GLY A 295 19.43 3.56 -10.78
N THR A 296 18.46 2.87 -11.40
CA THR A 296 18.42 2.63 -12.85
C THR A 296 17.26 3.30 -13.57
N ILE A 297 16.39 4.02 -12.84
CA ILE A 297 15.18 4.64 -13.38
C ILE A 297 15.45 5.67 -14.49
N GLU A 298 16.50 6.49 -14.39
CA GLU A 298 16.84 7.47 -15.43
C GLU A 298 17.29 6.78 -16.71
N ALA A 299 18.14 5.75 -16.59
CA ALA A 299 18.60 4.98 -17.74
C ALA A 299 17.45 4.23 -18.43
N ALA A 300 16.50 3.69 -17.65
CA ALA A 300 15.29 3.09 -18.19
C ALA A 300 14.40 4.12 -18.90
N SER A 301 14.22 5.30 -18.30
CA SER A 301 13.48 6.42 -18.88
C SER A 301 14.04 6.85 -20.23
N GLU A 302 15.36 7.07 -20.32
CA GLU A 302 16.04 7.46 -21.55
C GLU A 302 15.94 6.37 -22.62
N SER A 303 16.16 5.10 -22.25
CA SER A 303 16.14 3.99 -23.19
C SER A 303 14.75 3.65 -23.72
N TRP A 304 13.70 3.81 -22.90
CA TRP A 304 12.32 3.49 -23.28
C TRP A 304 11.60 4.69 -23.89
N GLY A 305 12.14 5.89 -23.77
CA GLY A 305 11.52 7.13 -24.24
C GLY A 305 10.28 7.53 -23.44
N ILE A 306 10.16 7.08 -22.19
CA ILE A 306 9.03 7.30 -21.29
C ILE A 306 9.49 8.18 -20.13
N SER A 307 8.67 9.14 -19.68
CA SER A 307 9.06 10.08 -18.60
C SER A 307 9.26 9.36 -17.26
N ILE A 308 10.21 9.86 -16.44
CA ILE A 308 10.41 9.40 -15.06
C ILE A 308 9.12 9.52 -14.26
N SER A 309 8.34 10.58 -14.49
CA SER A 309 7.04 10.79 -13.85
C SER A 309 6.05 9.68 -14.16
N PHE A 310 5.91 9.28 -15.44
CA PHE A 310 5.02 8.19 -15.82
C PHE A 310 5.48 6.86 -15.22
N ILE A 311 6.78 6.56 -15.27
CA ILE A 311 7.35 5.35 -14.66
C ILE A 311 7.05 5.33 -13.16
N SER A 312 7.24 6.45 -12.48
CA SER A 312 7.08 6.54 -11.03
C SER A 312 5.62 6.52 -10.59
N ILE A 313 4.72 7.23 -11.28
CA ILE A 313 3.32 7.35 -10.87
C ILE A 313 2.42 6.21 -11.38
N ILE A 314 2.79 5.55 -12.48
CA ILE A 314 1.99 4.46 -13.06
C ILE A 314 2.68 3.11 -12.85
N LEU A 315 3.92 2.94 -13.32
CA LEU A 315 4.54 1.61 -13.40
C LEU A 315 4.94 1.04 -12.03
N ILE A 316 5.62 1.83 -11.19
CA ILE A 316 6.06 1.38 -9.86
C ILE A 316 4.86 0.95 -8.97
N PRO A 317 3.78 1.74 -8.84
CA PRO A 317 2.60 1.37 -8.07
C PRO A 317 1.89 0.08 -8.52
N ILE A 318 1.85 -0.18 -9.83
CA ILE A 318 1.23 -1.40 -10.36
C ILE A 318 2.00 -2.62 -9.86
N VAL A 319 3.34 -2.54 -9.83
CA VAL A 319 4.22 -3.61 -9.37
C VAL A 319 4.14 -3.81 -7.86
N GLY A 320 4.20 -2.72 -7.09
CA GLY A 320 4.15 -2.76 -5.62
C GLY A 320 2.82 -3.30 -5.09
N ASN A 321 1.71 -2.81 -5.65
CA ASN A 321 0.36 -3.21 -5.23
C ASN A 321 -0.20 -4.44 -5.95
N ALA A 322 0.57 -5.12 -6.81
CA ALA A 322 0.05 -6.19 -7.67
C ALA A 322 -0.66 -7.32 -6.88
N ALA A 323 -0.12 -7.65 -5.71
CA ALA A 323 -0.68 -8.65 -4.80
C ALA A 323 -2.05 -8.22 -4.27
N GLU A 324 -2.10 -7.01 -3.71
CA GLU A 324 -3.32 -6.41 -3.17
C GLU A 324 -4.37 -6.25 -4.27
N HIS A 325 -3.93 -5.86 -5.47
CA HIS A 325 -4.75 -5.73 -6.66
C HIS A 325 -5.45 -7.04 -7.03
N ALA A 326 -4.67 -8.12 -7.15
CA ALA A 326 -5.20 -9.42 -7.52
C ALA A 326 -6.17 -9.96 -6.45
N GLY A 327 -5.82 -9.86 -5.16
CA GLY A 327 -6.70 -10.34 -4.09
C GLY A 327 -7.99 -9.52 -3.95
N ALA A 328 -7.93 -8.18 -4.09
CA ALA A 328 -9.11 -7.33 -4.09
C ALA A 328 -10.09 -7.68 -5.23
N ILE A 329 -9.58 -7.96 -6.43
CA ILE A 329 -10.38 -8.41 -7.57
C ILE A 329 -11.03 -9.77 -7.24
N ILE A 330 -10.27 -10.73 -6.72
CA ILE A 330 -10.79 -12.07 -6.39
C ILE A 330 -11.90 -11.99 -5.35
N PHE A 331 -11.78 -11.13 -4.32
CA PHE A 331 -12.85 -10.94 -3.34
C PHE A 331 -14.09 -10.32 -3.95
N ALA A 332 -13.94 -9.34 -4.83
CA ALA A 332 -15.07 -8.75 -5.53
C ALA A 332 -15.78 -9.77 -6.45
N PHE A 333 -15.03 -10.64 -7.12
CA PHE A 333 -15.58 -11.78 -7.87
C PHE A 333 -16.41 -12.71 -6.97
N LYS A 334 -15.90 -13.02 -5.77
CA LYS A 334 -16.58 -13.83 -4.76
C LYS A 334 -17.72 -13.10 -4.03
N ASN A 335 -18.12 -11.91 -4.49
CA ASN A 335 -19.15 -11.08 -3.87
C ASN A 335 -18.84 -10.67 -2.41
N LYS A 336 -17.57 -10.68 -2.01
CA LYS A 336 -17.09 -10.16 -0.72
C LYS A 336 -16.55 -8.73 -0.90
N LEU A 337 -17.43 -7.80 -1.29
CA LEU A 337 -17.03 -6.43 -1.66
C LEU A 337 -16.45 -5.63 -0.48
N ASP A 338 -16.94 -5.83 0.74
CA ASP A 338 -16.43 -5.16 1.94
C ASP A 338 -14.92 -5.39 2.13
N ILE A 339 -14.48 -6.63 1.87
CA ILE A 339 -13.06 -6.99 1.93
C ILE A 339 -12.28 -6.28 0.81
N SER A 340 -12.81 -6.29 -0.41
CA SER A 340 -12.17 -5.62 -1.56
C SER A 340 -11.99 -4.11 -1.32
N LEU A 341 -13.04 -3.45 -0.83
CA LEU A 341 -13.03 -2.03 -0.43
C LEU A 341 -12.04 -1.78 0.70
N GLY A 342 -12.04 -2.65 1.71
CA GLY A 342 -11.13 -2.55 2.85
C GLY A 342 -9.66 -2.68 2.47
N VAL A 343 -9.32 -3.57 1.52
CA VAL A 343 -7.97 -3.70 0.96
C VAL A 343 -7.57 -2.41 0.25
N ALA A 344 -8.35 -1.99 -0.75
CA ALA A 344 -8.01 -0.86 -1.62
C ALA A 344 -7.97 0.47 -0.85
N MET A 345 -9.02 0.79 -0.08
CA MET A 345 -9.10 2.05 0.65
C MET A 345 -8.19 2.07 1.88
N GLY A 346 -8.05 0.94 2.58
CA GLY A 346 -7.15 0.82 3.72
C GLY A 346 -5.70 1.09 3.31
N SER A 347 -5.25 0.47 2.22
CA SER A 347 -3.90 0.68 1.67
C SER A 347 -3.69 2.15 1.23
N ALA A 348 -4.65 2.74 0.49
CA ALA A 348 -4.59 4.16 0.12
C ALA A 348 -4.50 5.11 1.34
N THR A 349 -5.32 4.88 2.37
CA THR A 349 -5.29 5.65 3.62
C THR A 349 -3.96 5.50 4.35
N GLN A 350 -3.40 4.30 4.41
CA GLN A 350 -2.10 4.05 5.04
C GLN A 350 -0.97 4.77 4.30
N ILE A 351 -0.95 4.70 2.97
CA ILE A 351 0.08 5.38 2.19
C ILE A 351 -0.04 6.90 2.37
N SER A 352 -1.26 7.44 2.28
CA SER A 352 -1.51 8.87 2.44
C SER A 352 -1.20 9.36 3.85
N MET A 353 -1.77 8.75 4.89
CA MET A 353 -1.73 9.27 6.26
C MET A 353 -0.52 8.80 7.07
N PHE A 354 0.21 7.79 6.61
CA PHE A 354 1.41 7.27 7.27
C PHE A 354 2.66 7.33 6.40
N ALA A 355 2.68 6.67 5.23
CA ALA A 355 3.93 6.53 4.46
C ALA A 355 4.46 7.89 3.94
N VAL A 356 3.59 8.72 3.36
CA VAL A 356 3.93 10.06 2.88
C VAL A 356 4.49 10.96 4.00
N PRO A 357 3.77 11.19 5.11
CA PRO A 357 4.26 12.06 6.17
C PRO A 357 5.47 11.46 6.90
N LEU A 358 5.59 10.13 6.98
CA LEU A 358 6.81 9.48 7.48
C LEU A 358 8.02 9.85 6.62
N CYS A 359 7.89 9.86 5.28
CA CYS A 359 8.99 10.28 4.39
C CYS A 359 9.40 11.75 4.60
N VAL A 360 8.45 12.64 4.90
CA VAL A 360 8.76 14.04 5.26
C VAL A 360 9.55 14.12 6.55
N VAL A 361 9.15 13.36 7.58
CA VAL A 361 9.86 13.31 8.87
C VAL A 361 11.25 12.69 8.73
N VAL A 362 11.39 11.60 7.99
CA VAL A 362 12.69 10.97 7.71
C VAL A 362 13.59 11.93 6.92
N GLY A 363 13.05 12.61 5.91
CA GLY A 363 13.77 13.63 5.16
C GLY A 363 14.26 14.75 6.07
N TRP A 364 13.41 15.21 7.00
CA TRP A 364 13.80 16.21 8.00
C TRP A 364 14.97 15.74 8.88
N ILE A 365 14.96 14.49 9.35
CA ILE A 365 16.05 13.91 10.15
C ILE A 365 17.34 13.80 9.33
N MET A 366 17.23 13.45 8.05
CA MET A 366 18.37 13.31 7.13
C MET A 366 18.91 14.64 6.59
N GLY A 367 18.25 15.76 6.88
CA GLY A 367 18.59 17.08 6.31
C GLY A 367 18.20 17.24 4.84
N ILE A 368 17.35 16.37 4.32
CA ILE A 368 16.84 16.40 2.94
C ILE A 368 15.52 17.16 2.90
N GLN A 369 15.38 18.10 1.96
CA GLN A 369 14.18 18.91 1.78
C GLN A 369 13.08 18.11 1.07
N MET A 370 12.37 17.28 1.83
CA MET A 370 11.13 16.62 1.40
C MET A 370 9.92 17.41 1.92
N ASP A 371 9.07 17.88 1.01
CA ASP A 371 7.84 18.63 1.32
C ASP A 371 6.59 17.92 0.76
N LEU A 372 5.41 18.46 1.10
CA LEU A 372 4.11 17.95 0.66
C LEU A 372 3.56 18.70 -0.57
N ASP A 373 4.34 19.57 -1.21
CA ASP A 373 3.96 20.23 -2.45
C ASP A 373 4.26 19.30 -3.63
N PHE A 374 3.21 18.63 -4.13
CA PHE A 374 3.33 17.67 -5.23
C PHE A 374 3.20 18.34 -6.59
N SER A 375 3.07 19.68 -6.66
CA SER A 375 2.64 20.45 -7.84
C SER A 375 1.14 20.33 -8.14
N LEU A 376 0.67 21.23 -9.01
CA LEU A 376 -0.76 21.45 -9.27
C LEU A 376 -1.42 20.25 -9.97
N LEU A 377 -0.74 19.64 -10.93
CA LEU A 377 -1.29 18.54 -11.72
C LEU A 377 -1.53 17.32 -10.82
N GLU A 378 -0.50 16.94 -10.07
CA GLU A 378 -0.46 15.82 -9.15
C GLU A 378 -1.49 15.95 -8.02
N THR A 379 -1.50 17.11 -7.36
CA THR A 379 -2.45 17.38 -6.27
C THR A 379 -3.88 17.47 -6.81
N GLY A 380 -4.07 18.01 -8.02
CA GLY A 380 -5.36 18.03 -8.71
C GLY A 380 -5.87 16.62 -9.05
N CYS A 381 -4.99 15.74 -9.54
CA CYS A 381 -5.32 14.33 -9.79
C CYS A 381 -5.68 13.59 -8.49
N LEU A 382 -4.94 13.84 -7.39
CA LEU A 382 -5.27 13.30 -6.07
C LEU A 382 -6.65 13.76 -5.60
N ALA A 383 -6.92 15.06 -5.69
CA ALA A 383 -8.19 15.66 -5.29
C ALA A 383 -9.36 15.04 -6.05
N LEU A 384 -9.27 15.02 -7.39
CA LEU A 384 -10.30 14.45 -8.25
C LEU A 384 -10.53 12.97 -7.93
N THR A 385 -9.47 12.22 -7.70
CA THR A 385 -9.55 10.79 -7.38
C THR A 385 -10.29 10.54 -6.08
N ILE A 386 -9.93 11.24 -5.00
CA ILE A 386 -10.57 11.07 -3.69
C ILE A 386 -12.04 11.45 -3.77
N ILE A 387 -12.36 12.55 -4.47
CA ILE A 387 -13.75 13.01 -4.64
C ILE A 387 -14.56 12.02 -5.47
N VAL A 388 -14.06 11.58 -6.62
CA VAL A 388 -14.75 10.61 -7.49
C VAL A 388 -15.00 9.30 -6.75
N VAL A 389 -14.03 8.80 -5.99
CA VAL A 389 -14.21 7.57 -5.20
C VAL A 389 -15.23 7.78 -4.07
N ALA A 390 -15.15 8.88 -3.33
CA ALA A 390 -16.12 9.19 -2.27
C ALA A 390 -17.55 9.23 -2.80
N PHE A 391 -17.79 9.89 -3.94
CA PHE A 391 -19.10 9.90 -4.60
C PHE A 391 -19.51 8.53 -5.13
N THR A 392 -18.58 7.78 -5.74
CA THR A 392 -18.86 6.44 -6.26
C THR A 392 -19.34 5.50 -5.15
N LEU A 393 -18.78 5.65 -3.95
CA LEU A 393 -19.06 4.79 -2.81
C LEU A 393 -20.24 5.25 -1.94
N GLN A 394 -20.80 6.44 -2.21
CA GLN A 394 -21.82 7.09 -1.38
C GLN A 394 -23.17 6.36 -1.34
N ASP A 395 -23.44 5.39 -2.21
CA ASP A 395 -24.75 4.72 -2.24
C ASP A 395 -24.74 3.32 -1.62
N GLY A 396 -23.55 2.77 -1.28
CA GLY A 396 -23.43 1.42 -0.70
C GLY A 396 -23.75 0.27 -1.65
N THR A 397 -23.93 0.57 -2.93
CA THR A 397 -24.23 -0.39 -4.01
C THR A 397 -23.13 -0.40 -5.04
N SER A 398 -22.84 -1.58 -5.60
CA SER A 398 -21.84 -1.78 -6.64
C SER A 398 -22.48 -2.32 -7.92
N HIS A 399 -22.02 -1.80 -9.05
CA HIS A 399 -22.31 -2.31 -10.39
C HIS A 399 -21.11 -2.05 -11.31
N TYR A 400 -21.01 -2.82 -12.41
CA TYR A 400 -19.84 -2.79 -13.29
C TYR A 400 -19.53 -1.39 -13.85
N MET A 401 -20.55 -0.54 -14.05
CA MET A 401 -20.35 0.82 -14.56
C MET A 401 -19.57 1.72 -13.57
N LYS A 402 -19.76 1.58 -12.25
CA LYS A 402 -18.94 2.29 -11.25
C LYS A 402 -17.46 1.93 -11.42
N GLY A 403 -17.18 0.63 -11.53
CA GLY A 403 -15.82 0.15 -11.79
C GLY A 403 -15.24 0.63 -13.12
N THR A 404 -16.05 0.61 -14.17
CA THR A 404 -15.66 1.10 -15.51
C THR A 404 -15.23 2.56 -15.46
N VAL A 405 -16.01 3.43 -14.80
CA VAL A 405 -15.69 4.85 -14.66
C VAL A 405 -14.36 5.05 -13.93
N LEU A 406 -14.14 4.34 -12.81
CA LEU A 406 -12.89 4.44 -12.05
C LEU A 406 -11.67 3.99 -12.89
N CYS A 407 -11.78 2.89 -13.64
CA CYS A 407 -10.71 2.45 -14.54
C CYS A 407 -10.44 3.45 -15.67
N LEU A 408 -11.47 4.08 -16.22
CA LEU A 408 -11.32 5.12 -17.24
C LEU A 408 -10.68 6.38 -16.67
N CYS A 409 -11.03 6.78 -15.44
CA CYS A 409 -10.35 7.87 -14.74
C CYS A 409 -8.86 7.57 -14.56
N TYR A 410 -8.49 6.35 -14.14
CA TYR A 410 -7.07 5.95 -14.04
C TYR A 410 -6.37 6.03 -15.39
N THR A 411 -7.02 5.53 -16.45
CA THR A 411 -6.47 5.55 -17.81
C THR A 411 -6.26 6.98 -18.33
N ALA A 412 -7.20 7.88 -18.06
CA ALA A 412 -7.09 9.29 -18.42
C ALA A 412 -5.93 9.99 -17.68
N ILE A 413 -5.78 9.72 -16.38
CA ILE A 413 -4.65 10.23 -15.59
C ILE A 413 -3.33 9.65 -16.11
N ALA A 414 -3.25 8.34 -16.39
CA ALA A 414 -2.06 7.72 -16.96
C ALA A 414 -1.69 8.34 -18.31
N ALA A 415 -2.65 8.57 -19.20
CA ALA A 415 -2.42 9.26 -20.46
C ALA A 415 -1.92 10.71 -20.26
N CYS A 416 -2.44 11.42 -19.26
CA CYS A 416 -1.96 12.76 -18.91
C CYS A 416 -0.48 12.74 -18.50
N PHE A 417 -0.08 11.84 -17.60
CA PHE A 417 1.33 11.72 -17.17
C PHE A 417 2.25 11.14 -18.25
N PHE A 418 1.71 10.38 -19.21
CA PHE A 418 2.47 9.90 -20.36
C PHE A 418 2.85 11.05 -21.30
N VAL A 419 1.93 12.00 -21.51
CA VAL A 419 2.16 13.19 -22.33
C VAL A 419 2.96 14.25 -21.57
N HIS A 420 2.83 14.30 -20.24
CA HIS A 420 3.59 15.20 -19.39
C HIS A 420 5.08 14.83 -19.36
N LYS A 421 5.86 15.49 -20.21
CA LYS A 421 7.32 15.44 -20.18
C LYS A 421 7.81 16.56 -19.26
N ILE A 422 8.22 16.19 -18.05
CA ILE A 422 9.02 17.11 -17.23
C ILE A 422 10.32 17.35 -18.02
N PRO A 423 10.65 18.60 -18.38
CA PRO A 423 11.98 18.91 -18.89
C PRO A 423 12.99 18.51 -17.80
N ALA A 424 14.03 17.76 -18.15
CA ALA A 424 15.17 17.55 -17.25
C ALA A 424 15.57 18.89 -16.62
N PRO A 425 15.94 18.94 -15.33
CA PRO A 425 16.27 20.21 -14.69
C PRO A 425 17.33 20.92 -15.53
N LEU A 426 16.99 22.10 -16.06
CA LEU A 426 18.01 23.03 -16.53
C LEU A 426 18.86 23.33 -15.30
N ASP A 427 20.13 22.95 -15.36
CA ASP A 427 21.17 23.39 -14.46
C ASP A 427 20.94 24.85 -14.06
N GLN A 428 20.71 25.09 -12.78
CA GLN A 428 20.52 26.43 -12.20
C GLN A 428 21.78 27.31 -12.24
N THR A 429 22.75 27.02 -13.11
CA THR A 429 24.03 27.74 -13.21
C THR A 429 24.13 28.76 -14.34
N ASN A 430 23.11 28.94 -15.20
CA ASN A 430 23.19 29.90 -16.32
C ASN A 430 22.09 30.97 -16.38
N VAL A 431 21.58 31.44 -15.24
CA VAL A 431 20.86 32.73 -15.19
C VAL A 431 21.87 33.86 -14.97
N ASN A 432 22.75 34.05 -15.95
CA ASN A 432 23.54 35.26 -16.11
C ASN A 432 24.04 35.31 -17.55
N LEU A 433 23.20 35.77 -18.47
CA LEU A 433 23.60 36.48 -19.71
C LEU A 433 22.36 36.76 -20.56
N GLY A 434 21.89 38.01 -20.51
CA GLY A 434 20.79 38.48 -21.35
C GLY A 434 20.53 39.99 -21.33
N LEU A 435 21.38 40.81 -20.72
CA LEU A 435 21.38 42.25 -20.96
C LEU A 435 22.32 42.55 -22.14
N LYS A 436 21.75 42.59 -23.35
CA LYS A 436 22.41 43.25 -24.49
C LYS A 436 22.39 44.76 -24.24
N PRO A 437 23.53 45.48 -24.29
CA PRO A 437 23.52 46.93 -24.27
C PRO A 437 22.95 47.45 -25.60
N SER A 438 21.95 48.33 -25.51
CA SER A 438 21.38 49.05 -26.64
C SER A 438 22.39 50.08 -27.16
N SER A 439 23.04 49.79 -28.29
CA SER A 439 23.83 50.75 -29.04
C SER A 439 22.97 51.43 -30.11
N GLY A 440 22.81 52.75 -29.99
CA GLY A 440 22.81 53.71 -31.09
C GLY A 440 21.56 53.82 -31.96
N PHE A 441 20.74 54.85 -31.69
CA PHE A 441 20.04 55.57 -32.74
C PHE A 441 20.78 56.88 -33.02
N SER A 442 21.22 57.04 -34.27
CA SER A 442 21.72 58.29 -34.83
C SER A 442 20.54 59.12 -35.33
N ALA A 443 20.47 60.37 -34.88
CA ALA A 443 20.04 61.53 -35.66
C ALA A 443 20.77 62.75 -35.08
#